data_AF-A0A4V0XDY5-F1
#
_entry.id   AF-A0A4V0XDY5-F1
#
_cell.length_a   1.000
_cell.length_b   1.000
_cell.length_c   1.000
_cell.angle_alpha   90.00
_cell.angle_beta   90.00
_cell.angle_gamma   90.00
#
_symmetry.space_group_name_H-M   'P 1'
#
loop_
_entity.id
_entity.type
_entity.pdbx_description
1 polymer ?
#
loop_
_entity_poly.entity_id
_entity_poly.type
_entity_poly.pdbx_seq_one_letter_code
_entity_poly.pdbx_strand_id
1 'polypeptide(L)' 'MARPVIVYKLVRDPLGTGCLEEVEREGVFHEFGLDFQECNEGVGSFTVAIVESPDGTVSLVPVHLIRFIAPTPASDA' A
#
# COMPACT_ATOMS: atom_id res chain seq x y z
N MET A 1 15.87 -7.93 -6.52
CA MET A 1 14.81 -8.96 -6.42
C MET A 1 13.48 -8.24 -6.30
N ALA A 2 12.46 -8.66 -7.05
CA ALA A 2 11.12 -8.10 -6.91
C ALA A 2 10.56 -8.44 -5.51
N ARG A 3 9.98 -7.45 -4.83
CA ARG A 3 9.39 -7.60 -3.49
C ARG A 3 7.87 -7.49 -3.62
N PRO A 4 7.15 -8.60 -3.70
CA PRO A 4 5.70 -8.56 -3.89
C PRO A 4 5.00 -7.98 -2.66
N VAL A 5 3.94 -7.20 -2.90
CA VAL A 5 3.11 -6.59 -1.87
C VAL A 5 1.62 -6.76 -2.18
N ILE A 6 0.81 -6.81 -1.14
CA ILE A 6 -0.63 -6.55 -1.21
C ILE A 6 -0.86 -5.08 -0.86
N VAL A 7 -1.63 -4.39 -1.70
CA VAL A 7 -2.14 -3.05 -1.44
C VAL A 7 -3.56 -3.15 -0.90
N TYR A 8 -3.83 -2.42 0.18
CA TYR A 8 -5.13 -2.32 0.81
C TYR A 8 -5.75 -0.96 0.55
N LYS A 9 -7.08 -0.93 0.56
CA LYS A 9 -7.87 0.30 0.62
C LYS A 9 -8.65 0.34 1.93
N LEU A 10 -8.87 1.53 2.46
CA LEU A 10 -9.76 1.72 3.61
C LEU A 10 -11.20 1.88 3.10
N VAL A 11 -12.10 1.07 3.63
CA VAL A 11 -13.53 1.12 3.35
C VAL A 11 -14.26 1.46 4.64
N ARG A 12 -15.25 2.34 4.55
CA ARG A 12 -16.05 2.71 5.72
C ARG A 12 -16.85 1.50 6.19
N ASP A 13 -16.77 1.22 7.48
CA ASP A 13 -17.59 0.20 8.12
C ASP A 13 -19.08 0.52 7.92
N PRO A 14 -19.90 -0.42 7.41
CA PRO A 14 -21.34 -0.23 7.27
C PRO A 14 -22.05 0.15 8.58
N LEU A 15 -21.50 -0.26 9.73
CA LEU A 15 -22.01 0.09 11.06
C LEU A 15 -21.58 1.49 11.52
N GLY A 16 -20.71 2.16 10.76
CA GLY A 16 -20.22 3.51 11.04
C GLY A 16 -19.20 3.58 12.18
N THR A 17 -18.73 2.45 12.68
CA THR A 17 -17.83 2.32 13.84
C THR A 17 -16.35 2.52 13.51
N GLY A 18 -15.97 2.56 12.24
CA GLY A 18 -14.58 2.78 11.83
C GLY A 18 -14.33 2.57 10.34
N CYS A 19 -13.09 2.22 10.01
CA CYS A 19 -12.64 1.82 8.68
C CYS A 19 -12.15 0.36 8.72
N LEU A 20 -12.48 -0.39 7.69
CA LEU A 20 -11.99 -1.74 7.44
C LEU A 20 -10.94 -1.67 6.33
N GLU A 21 -9.95 -2.56 6.38
CA GLU A 21 -9.01 -2.75 5.28
C GLU A 21 -9.52 -3.83 4.33
N GLU A 22 -9.64 -3.49 3.06
CA GLU A 22 -9.94 -4.44 1.99
C GLU A 22 -8.75 -4.58 1.07
N VAL A 23 -8.48 -5.80 0.60
CA VAL A 23 -7.48 -6.04 -0.44
C VAL A 23 -7.92 -5.33 -1.71
N GLU A 24 -7.08 -4.45 -2.22
CA GLU A 24 -7.32 -3.71 -3.45
C GLU A 24 -6.65 -4.39 -4.65
N ARG A 25 -5.34 -4.64 -4.56
CA ARG A 25 -4.55 -5.26 -5.64
C ARG A 25 -3.24 -5.85 -5.12
N GLU A 26 -2.60 -6.68 -5.95
CA GLU A 26 -1.19 -7.05 -5.81
C GLU A 26 -0.30 -6.08 -6.57
N GLY A 27 0.97 -5.97 -6.16
CA GLY A 27 1.97 -5.17 -6.87
C GLY A 27 3.40 -5.52 -6.48
N VAL A 28 4.34 -4.80 -7.07
CA VAL A 28 5.78 -4.91 -6.77
C VAL A 28 6.24 -3.64 -6.08
N PHE A 29 6.83 -3.80 -4.89
CA PHE A 29 7.47 -2.70 -4.17
C PHE A 29 8.81 -2.34 -4.82
N HIS A 30 8.99 -1.05 -5.09
CA HIS A 30 10.25 -0.49 -5.57
C HIS A 30 11.06 0.11 -4.42
N GLU A 31 10.52 1.13 -3.77
CA GLU A 31 11.18 1.85 -2.68
C GLU A 31 10.19 2.61 -1.79
N PHE A 32 10.70 3.19 -0.71
CA PHE A 32 9.95 4.16 0.09
C PHE A 32 10.23 5.57 -0.41
N GLY A 33 9.24 6.44 -0.30
CA GLY A 33 9.33 7.84 -0.67
C GLY A 33 8.60 8.75 0.31
N LEU A 34 8.59 10.03 -0.03
CA LEU A 34 7.83 11.07 0.66
C LEU A 34 6.83 11.65 -0.34
N ASP A 35 5.57 11.67 0.04
CA ASP A 35 4.53 12.38 -0.69
C ASP A 35 4.07 13.59 0.14
N PHE A 36 3.49 14.57 -0.52
CA PHE A 36 3.04 15.80 0.11
C PHE A 36 1.65 16.19 -0.41
N GLN A 37 0.83 16.70 0.51
CA GLN A 37 -0.45 17.30 0.20
C GLN A 37 -0.43 18.75 0.64
N GLU A 38 -0.70 19.64 -0.30
CA GLU A 38 -1.01 21.04 0.02
C GLU A 38 -2.40 21.10 0.64
N CYS A 39 -2.46 21.59 1.87
CA CYS A 39 -3.68 21.84 2.61
C CYS A 39 -3.82 23.35 2.86
N ASN A 40 -5.04 23.83 3.08
CA ASN A 40 -5.28 25.26 3.34
C ASN A 40 -4.51 25.81 4.56
N GLU A 41 -4.11 24.95 5.49
CA GLU A 41 -3.36 25.32 6.72
C GLU A 41 -1.85 25.00 6.64
N GLY A 42 -1.35 24.49 5.51
CA GLY A 42 0.07 24.16 5.32
C GLY A 42 0.30 22.90 4.49
N VAL A 43 1.53 22.40 4.49
CA VAL A 43 1.90 21.17 3.75
C VAL A 43 1.97 19.98 4.71
N GLY A 44 1.14 18.97 4.47
CA GLY A 44 1.24 17.67 5.13
C GLY A 44 2.12 16.73 4.33
N SER A 45 3.22 16.24 4.90
CA SER A 45 4.05 15.20 4.27
C SER A 45 3.76 13.84 4.89
N PHE A 46 3.70 12.79 4.07
CA PHE A 46 3.50 11.42 4.54
C PHE A 46 4.43 10.45 3.82
N THR A 47 4.90 9.45 4.56
CA THR A 47 5.73 8.38 4.02
C THR A 47 4.88 7.47 3.14
N VAL A 48 5.37 7.19 1.94
CA VAL A 48 4.70 6.34 0.95
C VAL A 48 5.62 5.20 0.51
N ALA A 49 5.02 4.15 -0.03
CA ALA A 49 5.68 3.13 -0.83
C ALA A 49 5.41 3.39 -2.30
N ILE A 50 6.43 3.24 -3.13
CA ILE A 50 6.33 3.29 -4.59
C ILE A 50 6.04 1.86 -5.07
N VAL A 51 4.85 1.66 -5.62
CA VAL A 51 4.34 0.33 -6.03
C VAL A 51 3.98 0.34 -7.51
N GLU A 52 4.54 -0.62 -8.25
CA GLU A 52 4.18 -0.93 -9.63
C GLU A 52 3.11 -2.02 -9.69
N SER A 53 2.04 -1.73 -10.41
CA SER A 53 0.94 -2.64 -10.68
C SER A 53 1.27 -3.57 -11.88
N PRO A 54 0.57 -4.72 -12.03
CA PRO A 54 0.82 -5.64 -13.16
C PRO A 54 0.60 -5.04 -14.56
N ASP A 55 -0.16 -3.95 -14.67
CA ASP A 55 -0.37 -3.20 -15.91
C ASP A 55 0.76 -2.19 -16.23
N GLY A 56 1.79 -2.12 -15.37
CA GLY A 56 2.92 -1.20 -15.47
C GLY A 56 2.68 0.17 -14.84
N THR A 57 1.51 0.43 -14.27
CA THR A 57 1.22 1.71 -13.60
C THR A 57 1.98 1.79 -12.27
N VAL A 58 2.65 2.93 -12.03
CA VAL A 58 3.33 3.22 -10.76
C VAL A 58 2.51 4.17 -9.92
N SER A 59 2.40 3.87 -8.61
CA SER A 59 1.58 4.61 -7.66
C SER A 59 2.30 4.83 -6.33
N LEU A 60 2.03 5.96 -5.70
CA LEU A 60 2.43 6.26 -4.32
C LEU A 60 1.32 5.76 -3.38
N VAL A 61 1.66 4.85 -2.49
CA VAL A 61 0.71 4.22 -1.56
C VAL A 61 1.13 4.54 -0.13
N PRO A 62 0.24 5.04 0.75
CA PRO A 62 0.55 5.22 2.16
C PRO A 62 1.13 3.94 2.77
N VAL A 63 2.23 4.02 3.51
CA VAL A 63 2.96 2.82 3.97
C VAL A 63 2.13 1.86 4.83
N HIS A 64 1.12 2.37 5.54
CA HIS A 64 0.22 1.56 6.36
C HIS A 64 -0.77 0.73 5.52
N LEU A 65 -0.87 0.98 4.21
CA LEU A 65 -1.75 0.28 3.28
C LEU A 65 -1.03 -0.76 2.41
N ILE A 66 0.23 -1.08 2.72
CA ILE A 66 0.95 -2.16 2.03
C ILE A 66 1.37 -3.26 3.01
N ARG A 67 1.39 -4.50 2.54
CA ARG A 67 2.01 -5.62 3.25
C ARG A 67 2.88 -6.42 2.30
N PHE A 68 4.12 -6.73 2.70
CA PHE A 68 4.96 -7.66 1.95
C PHE A 68 4.35 -9.05 1.99
N ILE A 69 4.28 -9.70 0.83
CA ILE A 69 3.91 -11.12 0.75
C ILE A 69 5.13 -11.92 1.20
N ALA A 70 5.00 -12.64 2.32
CA ALA A 70 6.05 -13.54 2.77
C ALA A 70 6.28 -14.61 1.69
N PRO A 71 7.54 -14.99 1.41
CA PRO A 71 7.78 -16.17 0.59
C PRO A 71 7.07 -17.35 1.24
N THR A 72 6.31 -18.12 0.46
CA THR A 72 5.71 -19.36 0.94
C THR A 72 6.83 -20.21 1.55
N PRO A 73 6.74 -20.63 2.82
CA PRO A 73 7.74 -21.54 3.37
C PRO A 73 7.75 -22.77 2.47
N ALA A 74 8.94 -23.17 2.00
CA ALA A 74 9.09 -24.38 1.20
C ALA A 74 8.42 -25.52 1.98
N SER A 75 7.53 -26.28 1.34
CA SER A 75 7.04 -27.50 1.98
C SER A 75 8.24 -28.43 2.09
N ASP A 76 8.75 -28.61 3.29
CA ASP A 76 9.71 -29.67 3.56
C ASP A 76 8.99 -30.99 3.25
N ALA A 77 9.35 -31.57 2.10
CA ALA A 77 8.90 -32.87 1.63
C ALA A 77 9.84 -33.97 2.11
#